data_AF-A0A1X7LNR5-F1
#
_entry.id   AF-A0A1X7LNR5-F1
#
_cell.length_a   1.000
_cell.length_b   1.000
_cell.length_c   1.000
_cell.angle_alpha   90.00
_cell.angle_beta   90.00
_cell.angle_gamma   90.00
#
_symmetry.space_group_name_H-M   'P 1'
#
loop_
_entity.id
_entity.type
_entity.pdbx_description
1 polymer ?
#
loop_
_entity_poly.entity_id
_entity_poly.type
_entity_poly.pdbx_seq_one_letter_code
_entity_poly.pdbx_strand_id
1 'polypeptide(L)'
;MSRFRHALQNRDQHIRTLRVTCGVLLLLLLVTLGGWMTAPDRLTLHIPPDLRTGSTRPWWEVPAPTVYSFAFYIFQQLNAWPKSGAEDYPAKIAALSPYLTPACKSFLEADAKTRTDSGELAGRVRVVYEIPGRGYTGSSVTVYDRDNWGVRLDVVADEYFQAEPVKRALVRFPLKVVRWSGDAERNPFGLALDCYDGVPQRLEAAPVATKPAQQGVFQ
;
A
#
# COMPACT_ATOMS: atom_id res chain seq x y z
N MET A 1 31.02 65.44 20.84
CA MET A 1 30.26 65.14 19.58
C MET A 1 30.77 63.92 18.79
N SER A 2 31.96 63.36 19.07
CA SER A 2 32.49 62.20 18.33
C SER A 2 31.80 60.87 18.67
N ARG A 3 31.46 60.60 19.95
CA ARG A 3 30.80 59.34 20.37
C ARG A 3 29.47 59.06 19.67
N PHE A 4 28.62 60.08 19.49
CA PHE A 4 27.34 59.91 18.79
C PHE A 4 27.52 59.64 17.29
N ARG A 5 28.51 60.27 16.63
CA ARG A 5 28.84 59.97 15.23
C ARG A 5 29.38 58.55 15.06
N HIS A 6 30.25 58.09 15.97
CA HIS A 6 30.75 56.71 15.93
C HIS A 6 29.64 55.69 16.20
N ALA A 7 28.68 55.98 17.09
CA ALA A 7 27.53 55.11 17.33
C ALA A 7 26.60 55.01 16.10
N LEU A 8 26.36 56.13 15.40
CA LEU A 8 25.62 56.16 14.14
C LEU A 8 26.36 55.38 13.03
N GLN A 9 27.66 55.62 12.85
CA GLN A 9 28.47 54.89 11.87
C GLN A 9 28.51 53.38 12.12
N ASN A 10 28.59 52.94 13.38
CA ASN A 10 28.60 51.52 13.71
C ASN A 10 27.25 50.85 13.39
N ARG A 11 26.13 51.56 13.62
CA ARG A 11 24.79 51.09 13.23
C ARG A 11 24.63 51.03 11.72
N ASP A 12 25.07 52.05 10.99
CA ASP A 12 24.98 52.08 9.53
C ASP A 12 25.85 50.99 8.89
N GLN A 13 27.04 50.74 9.44
CA GLN A 13 27.90 49.65 9.01
C GLN A 13 27.26 48.29 9.29
N HIS A 14 26.63 48.11 10.47
CA HIS A 14 25.93 46.87 10.81
C HIS A 14 24.69 46.62 9.92
N ILE A 15 23.91 47.65 9.64
CA ILE A 15 22.77 47.57 8.70
C ILE A 15 23.27 47.23 7.29
N ARG A 16 24.39 47.83 6.87
CA ARG A 16 25.02 47.53 5.58
C ARG A 16 25.50 46.09 5.50
N THR A 17 26.15 45.56 6.55
CA THR A 17 26.57 44.15 6.59
C THR A 17 25.36 43.22 6.57
N LEU A 18 24.28 43.53 7.30
CA LEU A 18 23.07 42.70 7.31
C LEU A 18 22.40 42.66 5.94
N ARG A 19 22.31 43.80 5.24
CA ARG A 19 21.77 43.86 3.87
C ARG A 19 22.62 43.07 2.88
N VAL A 20 23.94 43.14 3.00
CA VAL A 20 24.86 42.33 2.18
C VAL A 20 24.63 40.84 2.46
N THR A 21 24.55 40.43 3.73
CA THR A 21 24.28 39.03 4.11
C THR A 21 22.92 38.55 3.60
N CYS A 22 21.86 39.35 3.73
CA CYS A 22 20.55 39.00 3.18
C CYS A 22 20.58 38.85 1.66
N GLY A 23 21.30 39.72 0.95
CA GLY A 23 21.50 39.60 -0.50
C GLY A 23 22.21 38.30 -0.88
N VAL A 24 23.25 37.92 -0.13
CA VAL A 24 23.96 36.66 -0.33
C VAL A 24 23.04 35.46 -0.08
N LEU A 25 22.25 35.47 1.00
CA LEU A 25 21.29 34.40 1.31
C LEU A 25 20.20 34.26 0.24
N LEU A 26 19.69 35.38 -0.28
CA LEU A 26 18.72 35.39 -1.38
C LEU A 26 19.30 34.77 -2.64
N LEU A 27 20.55 35.09 -2.96
CA LEU A 27 21.23 34.51 -4.12
C LEU A 27 21.41 33.00 -3.96
N LEU A 28 21.83 32.53 -2.78
CA LEU A 28 21.93 31.11 -2.48
C LEU A 28 20.58 30.39 -2.61
N LEU A 29 19.49 31.01 -2.11
CA LEU A 29 18.14 30.46 -2.23
C LEU A 29 17.70 30.31 -3.70
N LEU A 30 17.98 31.31 -4.53
CA LEU A 30 17.63 31.24 -5.96
C LEU A 30 18.41 30.14 -6.68
N VAL A 31 19.68 29.94 -6.33
CA VAL A 31 20.51 28.85 -6.87
C VAL A 31 19.95 27.48 -6.47
N THR A 32 19.55 27.29 -5.20
CA THR A 32 19.01 26.00 -4.76
C THR A 32 17.65 25.70 -5.37
N LEU A 33 16.76 26.69 -5.48
CA LEU A 33 15.48 26.54 -6.17
C LEU A 33 15.65 26.24 -7.65
N GLY A 34 16.58 26.92 -8.34
CA GLY A 34 16.91 26.64 -9.74
C GLY A 34 17.45 25.22 -9.94
N GLY A 35 18.32 24.75 -9.04
CA GLY A 35 18.80 23.37 -9.05
C GLY A 35 17.69 22.34 -8.81
N TRP A 36 16.73 22.66 -7.95
CA TRP A 36 15.57 21.79 -7.67
C TRP A 36 14.61 21.71 -8.85
N MET A 37 14.32 22.84 -9.51
CA MET A 37 13.43 22.87 -10.69
C MET A 37 14.03 22.19 -11.92
N THR A 38 15.35 22.04 -11.97
CA THR A 38 16.08 21.35 -13.04
C THR A 38 16.40 19.89 -12.69
N ALA A 39 15.97 19.42 -11.51
CA ALA A 39 16.12 18.03 -11.13
C ALA A 39 15.33 17.14 -12.10
N PRO A 40 15.92 16.04 -12.61
CA PRO A 40 15.26 15.18 -13.58
C PRO A 40 14.06 14.46 -12.96
N ASP A 41 12.88 14.62 -13.57
CA ASP A 41 11.63 13.93 -13.18
C ASP A 41 11.69 12.40 -13.38
N ARG A 42 12.73 11.91 -14.05
CA ARG A 42 12.96 10.49 -14.31
C ARG A 42 14.40 10.13 -13.96
N LEU A 43 14.55 9.40 -12.86
CA LEU A 43 15.83 8.83 -12.45
C LEU A 43 15.98 7.44 -13.06
N THR A 44 16.81 7.30 -14.10
CA THR A 44 17.20 5.98 -14.62
C THR A 44 18.22 5.36 -13.68
N LEU A 45 17.74 4.54 -12.75
CA LEU A 45 18.58 3.75 -11.86
C LEU A 45 19.21 2.59 -12.64
N HIS A 46 20.48 2.72 -12.99
CA HIS A 46 21.28 1.59 -13.45
C HIS A 46 21.65 0.76 -12.21
N ILE A 47 20.78 -0.17 -11.85
CA ILE A 47 21.11 -1.23 -10.91
C ILE A 47 21.82 -2.30 -11.76
N PRO A 48 23.17 -2.34 -11.78
CA PRO A 48 23.84 -3.40 -12.50
C PRO A 48 23.38 -4.72 -11.86
N PRO A 49 22.90 -5.67 -12.67
CA PRO A 49 22.67 -6.99 -12.13
C PRO A 49 23.99 -7.55 -11.61
N ASP A 50 23.92 -8.40 -10.58
CA ASP A 50 25.10 -9.14 -10.13
C ASP A 50 25.76 -9.83 -11.34
N LEU A 51 26.93 -9.38 -11.74
CA LEU A 51 27.61 -9.90 -12.93
C LEU A 51 28.13 -11.33 -12.73
N ARG A 52 28.10 -11.86 -11.49
CA ARG A 52 28.32 -13.29 -11.22
C ARG A 52 27.17 -14.14 -11.74
N THR A 53 26.00 -13.53 -11.95
CA THR A 53 24.77 -14.12 -12.45
C THR A 53 24.10 -13.10 -13.38
N GLY A 54 24.71 -12.86 -14.55
CA GLY A 54 24.22 -11.87 -15.52
C GLY A 54 22.70 -11.88 -15.66
N SER A 55 22.04 -10.74 -15.38
CA SER A 55 20.58 -10.64 -15.50
C SER A 55 20.22 -10.28 -16.93
N THR A 56 20.00 -11.30 -17.74
CA THR A 56 19.20 -11.17 -18.94
C THR A 56 17.75 -11.42 -18.55
N ARG A 57 16.92 -10.37 -18.53
CA ARG A 57 15.47 -10.52 -18.34
C ARG A 57 14.74 -10.13 -19.62
N PRO A 58 13.77 -10.92 -20.07
CA PRO A 58 12.89 -10.50 -21.15
C PRO A 58 12.09 -9.27 -20.72
N TRP A 59 11.96 -8.28 -21.61
CA TRP A 59 11.23 -7.04 -21.30
C TRP A 59 9.74 -7.26 -21.00
N TRP A 60 9.17 -8.38 -21.44
CA TRP A 60 7.80 -8.78 -21.18
C TRP A 60 7.61 -9.52 -19.85
N GLU A 61 8.68 -10.01 -19.23
CA GLU A 61 8.58 -10.83 -18.03
C GLU A 61 8.30 -9.96 -16.80
N VAL A 62 7.17 -10.22 -16.12
CA VAL A 62 6.86 -9.58 -14.84
C VAL A 62 7.48 -10.45 -13.73
N PRO A 63 8.38 -9.90 -12.89
CA PRO A 63 9.00 -10.69 -11.82
C PRO A 63 7.96 -11.21 -10.82
N ALA A 64 8.10 -12.47 -10.39
CA ALA A 64 7.23 -13.07 -9.37
C ALA A 64 7.09 -12.23 -8.07
N PRO A 65 8.15 -11.59 -7.52
CA PRO A 65 7.99 -10.72 -6.36
C PRO A 65 7.06 -9.53 -6.61
N THR A 66 7.06 -8.98 -7.85
CA THR A 66 6.19 -7.88 -8.26
C THR A 66 4.74 -8.33 -8.37
N VAL A 67 4.49 -9.52 -8.92
CA VAL A 67 3.15 -10.12 -8.96
C VAL A 67 2.61 -10.35 -7.54
N TYR A 68 3.46 -10.88 -6.65
CA TYR A 68 3.12 -11.10 -5.24
C TYR A 68 2.76 -9.80 -4.52
N SER A 69 3.62 -8.78 -4.62
CA SER A 69 3.42 -7.51 -3.94
C SER A 69 2.18 -6.78 -4.45
N PHE A 70 1.92 -6.81 -5.76
CA PHE A 70 0.67 -6.33 -6.36
C PHE A 70 -0.55 -7.03 -5.76
N ALA A 71 -0.56 -8.37 -5.79
CA ALA A 71 -1.69 -9.16 -5.30
C ALA A 71 -1.96 -8.88 -3.82
N PHE A 72 -0.91 -8.89 -3.00
CA PHE A 72 -1.02 -8.61 -1.57
C PHE A 72 -1.55 -7.21 -1.31
N TYR A 73 -1.01 -6.20 -1.98
CA TYR A 73 -1.42 -4.80 -1.80
C TYR A 73 -2.90 -4.60 -2.16
N ILE A 74 -3.34 -5.06 -3.34
CA ILE A 74 -4.73 -4.91 -3.78
C ILE A 74 -5.68 -5.71 -2.87
N PHE A 75 -5.32 -6.95 -2.52
CA PHE A 75 -6.12 -7.77 -1.62
C PHE A 75 -6.26 -7.15 -0.23
N GLN A 76 -5.18 -6.60 0.31
CA GLN A 76 -5.21 -5.88 1.58
C GLN A 76 -6.15 -4.68 1.52
N GLN A 77 -6.07 -3.86 0.47
CA GLN A 77 -6.92 -2.68 0.31
C GLN A 77 -8.40 -3.03 0.16
N LEU A 78 -8.73 -4.11 -0.57
CA LEU A 78 -10.10 -4.61 -0.71
C LEU A 78 -10.71 -5.06 0.62
N ASN A 79 -9.89 -5.66 1.50
CA ASN A 79 -10.33 -6.24 2.76
C ASN A 79 -10.04 -5.34 3.98
N ALA A 80 -9.73 -4.05 3.76
CA ALA A 80 -9.53 -3.06 4.81
C ALA A 80 -10.79 -2.19 4.95
N TRP A 81 -11.56 -2.43 6.01
CA TRP A 81 -12.82 -1.74 6.31
C TRP A 81 -12.68 -1.01 7.65
N PRO A 82 -12.15 0.23 7.68
CA PRO A 82 -11.86 0.93 8.93
C PRO A 82 -13.10 1.44 9.68
N LYS A 83 -14.23 1.65 9.00
CA LYS A 83 -15.46 2.21 9.58
C LYS A 83 -16.57 1.18 9.65
N SER A 84 -16.96 0.64 8.51
CA SER A 84 -17.97 -0.40 8.41
C SER A 84 -17.84 -1.12 7.08
N GLY A 85 -17.81 -2.45 7.12
CA GLY A 85 -17.79 -3.28 5.92
C GLY A 85 -18.95 -2.99 4.97
N ALA A 86 -20.11 -2.55 5.47
CA ALA A 86 -21.27 -2.26 4.63
C ALA A 86 -21.07 -1.03 3.72
N GLU A 87 -20.24 -0.08 4.15
CA GLU A 87 -19.92 1.12 3.39
C GLU A 87 -18.56 1.00 2.68
N ASP A 88 -17.54 0.56 3.43
CA ASP A 88 -16.16 0.52 2.97
C ASP A 88 -15.96 -0.52 1.88
N TYR A 89 -16.58 -1.71 1.98
CA TYR A 89 -16.33 -2.79 1.02
C TYR A 89 -16.81 -2.44 -0.40
N PRO A 90 -18.07 -1.99 -0.62
CA PRO A 90 -18.51 -1.52 -1.94
C PRO A 90 -17.68 -0.34 -2.46
N ALA A 91 -17.34 0.62 -1.57
CA ALA A 91 -16.52 1.77 -1.94
C ALA A 91 -15.12 1.37 -2.40
N LYS A 92 -14.48 0.39 -1.72
CA LYS A 92 -13.18 -0.16 -2.11
C LYS A 92 -13.25 -0.91 -3.43
N ILE A 93 -14.30 -1.71 -3.67
CA ILE A 93 -14.50 -2.39 -4.96
C ILE A 93 -14.59 -1.36 -6.10
N ALA A 94 -15.35 -0.29 -5.91
CA ALA A 94 -15.47 0.78 -6.90
C ALA A 94 -14.12 1.49 -7.15
N ALA A 95 -13.43 1.88 -6.08
CA ALA A 95 -12.15 2.59 -6.15
C ALA A 95 -11.03 1.74 -6.79
N LEU A 96 -11.00 0.44 -6.50
CA LEU A 96 -9.99 -0.50 -7.01
C LEU A 96 -10.37 -1.14 -8.34
N SER A 97 -11.51 -0.79 -8.93
CA SER A 97 -11.97 -1.34 -10.20
C SER A 97 -10.94 -1.35 -11.34
N PRO A 98 -9.98 -0.39 -11.47
CA PRO A 98 -8.92 -0.47 -12.48
C PRO A 98 -7.95 -1.65 -12.31
N TYR A 99 -7.89 -2.23 -11.10
CA TYR A 99 -7.01 -3.34 -10.74
C TYR A 99 -7.75 -4.69 -10.70
N LEU A 100 -9.02 -4.73 -11.12
CA LEU A 100 -9.86 -5.92 -11.10
C LEU A 100 -10.27 -6.30 -12.52
N THR A 101 -10.31 -7.60 -12.81
CA THR A 101 -11.01 -8.06 -14.03
C THR A 101 -12.52 -7.79 -13.89
N PRO A 102 -13.26 -7.60 -14.99
CA PRO A 102 -14.72 -7.43 -14.93
C PRO A 102 -15.43 -8.59 -14.21
N ALA A 103 -14.96 -9.81 -14.44
CA ALA A 103 -15.46 -11.00 -13.75
C ALA A 103 -15.22 -10.91 -12.24
N CYS A 104 -14.00 -10.57 -11.82
CA CYS A 104 -13.68 -10.44 -10.41
C CYS A 104 -14.46 -9.30 -9.74
N LYS A 105 -14.61 -8.16 -10.41
CA LYS A 105 -15.44 -7.05 -9.92
C LYS A 105 -16.87 -7.51 -9.67
N SER A 106 -17.50 -8.17 -10.64
CA SER A 106 -18.87 -8.65 -10.51
C SER A 106 -19.04 -9.68 -9.38
N PHE A 107 -18.05 -10.56 -9.21
CA PHE A 107 -18.01 -11.52 -8.11
C PHE A 107 -17.96 -10.81 -6.74
N LEU A 108 -17.09 -9.81 -6.59
CA LEU A 108 -16.95 -9.06 -5.35
C LEU A 108 -18.20 -8.22 -5.04
N GLU A 109 -18.85 -7.64 -6.05
CA GLU A 109 -20.12 -6.92 -5.88
C GLU A 109 -21.24 -7.87 -5.40
N ALA A 110 -21.30 -9.09 -5.95
CA ALA A 110 -22.25 -10.10 -5.50
C ALA A 110 -21.96 -10.60 -4.07
N ASP A 111 -20.69 -10.81 -3.73
CA ASP A 111 -20.26 -11.16 -2.36
C ASP A 111 -20.62 -10.04 -1.36
N ALA A 112 -20.33 -8.78 -1.70
CA ALA A 112 -20.68 -7.62 -0.88
C ALA A 112 -22.19 -7.50 -0.64
N LYS A 113 -22.99 -7.73 -1.68
CA LYS A 113 -24.46 -7.75 -1.57
C LYS A 113 -24.93 -8.89 -0.64
N THR A 114 -24.44 -10.10 -0.87
CA THR A 114 -24.83 -11.28 -0.07
C THR A 114 -24.51 -11.10 1.41
N ARG A 115 -23.31 -10.57 1.73
CA ARG A 115 -22.90 -10.32 3.13
C ARG A 115 -23.63 -9.15 3.78
N THR A 116 -24.02 -8.15 3.00
CA THR A 116 -24.90 -7.08 3.49
C THR A 116 -26.27 -7.64 3.85
N ASP A 117 -26.85 -8.44 2.94
CA ASP A 117 -28.17 -9.05 3.12
C ASP A 117 -28.18 -10.05 4.31
N SER A 118 -27.05 -10.71 4.61
CA SER A 118 -26.89 -11.58 5.78
C SER A 118 -26.57 -10.85 7.10
N GLY A 119 -26.40 -9.52 7.07
CA GLY A 119 -26.05 -8.73 8.26
C GLY A 119 -24.60 -8.92 8.71
N GLU A 120 -23.74 -9.51 7.88
CA GLU A 120 -22.34 -9.77 8.21
C GLU A 120 -21.47 -8.51 8.18
N LEU A 121 -21.86 -7.42 7.52
CA LEU A 121 -20.97 -6.27 7.30
C LEU A 121 -21.27 -5.05 8.18
N ALA A 122 -22.50 -4.93 8.67
CA ALA A 122 -22.96 -3.75 9.41
C ALA A 122 -22.13 -3.56 10.70
N GLY A 123 -21.52 -2.38 10.86
CA GLY A 123 -20.67 -2.05 12.02
C GLY A 123 -19.39 -2.88 12.17
N ARG A 124 -19.07 -3.75 11.20
CA ARG A 124 -17.83 -4.54 11.22
C ARG A 124 -16.66 -3.75 10.68
N VAL A 125 -15.59 -3.70 11.47
CA VAL A 125 -14.29 -3.19 11.07
C VAL A 125 -13.41 -4.38 10.74
N ARG A 126 -12.65 -4.31 9.65
CA ARG A 126 -11.75 -5.38 9.23
C ARG A 126 -10.38 -4.84 8.86
N VAL A 127 -9.35 -5.55 9.29
CA VAL A 127 -7.98 -5.34 8.83
C VAL A 127 -7.39 -6.67 8.35
N VAL A 128 -6.63 -6.60 7.27
CA VAL A 128 -5.88 -7.72 6.73
C VAL A 128 -4.40 -7.35 6.68
N TYR A 129 -3.56 -8.29 7.09
CA TYR A 129 -2.11 -8.17 7.02
C TYR A 129 -1.48 -9.55 6.83
N GLU A 130 -0.25 -9.56 6.31
CA GLU A 130 0.51 -10.78 6.08
C GLU A 130 0.86 -11.47 7.41
N ILE A 131 0.87 -12.80 7.44
CA ILE A 131 1.32 -13.53 8.62
C ILE A 131 2.85 -13.33 8.75
N PRO A 132 3.36 -12.81 9.88
CA PRO A 132 4.80 -12.64 10.09
C PRO A 132 5.56 -13.94 9.85
N GLY A 133 6.63 -13.87 9.05
CA GLY A 133 7.45 -15.04 8.69
C GLY A 133 6.85 -15.96 7.62
N ARG A 134 5.66 -15.67 7.08
CA ARG A 134 5.03 -16.45 5.98
C ARG A 134 4.84 -15.63 4.70
N GLY A 135 5.67 -14.62 4.52
CA GLY A 135 5.55 -13.73 3.38
C GLY A 135 6.09 -14.29 2.07
N TYR A 136 6.59 -13.42 1.19
CA TYR A 136 7.10 -13.86 -0.12
C TYR A 136 8.20 -14.93 0.03
N THR A 137 8.02 -16.03 -0.70
CA THR A 137 8.96 -17.13 -0.87
C THR A 137 9.01 -17.51 -2.35
N GLY A 138 10.02 -18.30 -2.76
CA GLY A 138 10.12 -18.79 -4.14
C GLY A 138 8.92 -19.62 -4.61
N SER A 139 8.09 -20.12 -3.70
CA SER A 139 6.85 -20.87 -3.99
C SER A 139 5.56 -20.07 -3.70
N SER A 140 5.66 -18.77 -3.46
CA SER A 140 4.49 -17.91 -3.22
C SER A 140 3.78 -17.54 -4.53
N VAL A 141 4.44 -17.63 -5.68
CA VAL A 141 3.87 -17.36 -6.99
C VAL A 141 4.14 -18.53 -7.92
N THR A 142 3.09 -19.04 -8.54
CA THR A 142 3.13 -20.03 -9.61
C THR A 142 2.92 -19.30 -10.93
N VAL A 143 3.87 -19.42 -11.86
CA VAL A 143 3.76 -18.86 -13.20
C VAL A 143 3.05 -19.88 -14.09
N TYR A 144 1.85 -19.57 -14.57
CA TYR A 144 1.13 -20.45 -15.50
C TYR A 144 1.58 -20.21 -16.94
N ASP A 145 1.65 -18.93 -17.32
CA ASP A 145 2.15 -18.50 -18.62
C ASP A 145 2.67 -17.05 -18.54
N ARG A 146 2.89 -16.42 -19.69
CA ARG A 146 3.42 -15.04 -19.80
C ARG A 146 2.55 -13.98 -19.11
N ASP A 147 1.25 -14.24 -19.05
CA ASP A 147 0.22 -13.27 -18.73
C ASP A 147 -0.66 -13.73 -17.55
N ASN A 148 -0.42 -14.91 -16.97
CA ASN A 148 -1.21 -15.49 -15.89
C ASN A 148 -0.35 -16.07 -14.76
N TRP A 149 -0.73 -15.75 -13.53
CA TRP A 149 -0.04 -16.17 -12.32
C TRP A 149 -1.03 -16.58 -11.22
N GLY A 150 -0.69 -17.64 -10.50
CA GLY A 150 -1.33 -18.03 -9.24
C GLY A 150 -0.51 -17.49 -8.07
N VAL A 151 -1.13 -16.78 -7.13
CA VAL A 151 -0.47 -16.19 -5.97
C VAL A 151 -1.03 -16.80 -4.69
N ARG A 152 -0.16 -17.31 -3.83
CA ARG A 152 -0.51 -17.87 -2.52
C ARG A 152 -0.24 -16.84 -1.44
N LEU A 153 -1.30 -16.22 -0.90
CA LEU A 153 -1.21 -15.25 0.19
C LEU A 153 -1.64 -15.87 1.51
N ASP A 154 -0.72 -15.90 2.48
CA ASP A 154 -1.00 -16.33 3.85
C ASP A 154 -1.24 -15.07 4.72
N VAL A 155 -2.50 -14.79 5.07
CA VAL A 155 -2.89 -13.55 5.75
C VAL A 155 -3.65 -13.80 7.05
N VAL A 156 -3.57 -12.83 7.94
CA VAL A 156 -4.47 -12.68 9.08
C VAL A 156 -5.58 -11.72 8.70
N ALA A 157 -6.82 -12.12 8.94
CA ALA A 157 -7.99 -11.26 8.88
C ALA A 157 -8.57 -11.10 10.29
N ASP A 158 -8.41 -9.90 10.85
CA ASP A 158 -9.01 -9.51 12.11
C ASP A 158 -10.27 -8.69 11.84
N GLU A 159 -11.38 -9.08 12.46
CA GLU A 159 -12.63 -8.34 12.43
C GLU A 159 -13.00 -7.90 13.86
N TYR A 160 -13.47 -6.66 13.96
CA TYR A 160 -13.94 -6.03 15.18
C TYR A 160 -15.38 -5.55 15.00
N PHE A 161 -16.15 -5.56 16.07
CA PHE A 161 -17.46 -4.95 16.15
C PHE A 161 -17.48 -4.07 17.40
N GLN A 162 -17.68 -2.76 17.23
CA GLN A 162 -17.64 -1.79 18.35
C GLN A 162 -16.40 -1.93 19.25
N ALA A 163 -15.21 -2.05 18.64
CA ALA A 163 -13.92 -2.28 19.29
C ALA A 163 -13.72 -3.64 19.97
N GLU A 164 -14.70 -4.55 19.94
CA GLU A 164 -14.52 -5.93 20.41
C GLU A 164 -14.04 -6.84 19.27
N PRO A 165 -12.99 -7.66 19.48
CA PRO A 165 -12.54 -8.63 18.48
C PRO A 165 -13.58 -9.74 18.34
N VAL A 166 -14.18 -9.86 17.16
CA VAL A 166 -15.21 -10.87 16.86
C VAL A 166 -14.67 -12.04 16.06
N LYS A 167 -13.61 -11.84 15.28
CA LYS A 167 -13.01 -12.90 14.47
C LYS A 167 -11.54 -12.63 14.21
N ARG A 168 -10.72 -13.66 14.37
CA ARG A 168 -9.35 -13.72 13.89
C ARG A 168 -9.20 -14.97 13.06
N ALA A 169 -8.92 -14.81 11.76
CA ALA A 169 -8.79 -15.92 10.84
C ALA A 169 -7.42 -15.88 10.16
N LEU A 170 -6.65 -16.97 10.31
CA LEU A 170 -5.45 -17.20 9.52
C LEU A 170 -5.87 -18.01 8.30
N VAL A 171 -5.72 -17.42 7.11
CA VAL A 171 -6.23 -17.99 5.86
C VAL A 171 -5.20 -17.86 4.76
N ARG A 172 -5.05 -18.93 4.00
CA ARG A 172 -4.34 -18.97 2.73
C ARG A 172 -5.32 -18.69 1.60
N PHE A 173 -5.14 -17.58 0.91
CA PHE A 173 -5.90 -17.22 -0.28
C PHE A 173 -5.10 -17.57 -1.54
N PRO A 174 -5.60 -18.50 -2.37
CA PRO A 174 -5.09 -18.69 -3.73
C PRO A 174 -5.72 -17.61 -4.62
N LEU A 175 -4.96 -16.59 -4.98
CA LEU A 175 -5.37 -15.50 -5.84
C LEU A 175 -4.90 -15.73 -7.27
N LYS A 176 -5.72 -15.32 -8.24
CA LYS A 176 -5.33 -15.32 -9.65
C LYS A 176 -4.99 -13.89 -10.08
N VAL A 177 -3.82 -13.71 -10.69
CA VAL A 177 -3.39 -12.42 -11.26
C VAL A 177 -3.17 -12.59 -12.75
N VAL A 178 -3.61 -11.60 -13.51
CA VAL A 178 -3.47 -11.56 -14.96
C VAL A 178 -2.79 -10.28 -15.41
N ARG A 179 -2.13 -10.33 -16.57
CA ARG A 179 -1.65 -9.12 -17.25
C ARG A 179 -2.85 -8.32 -17.72
N TRP A 180 -2.79 -7.01 -17.53
CA TRP A 180 -3.90 -6.12 -17.86
C TRP A 180 -3.43 -4.96 -18.74
N SER A 181 -3.88 -4.94 -19.99
CA SER A 181 -3.55 -3.92 -20.99
C SER A 181 -4.56 -2.75 -20.97
N GLY A 182 -4.77 -2.16 -19.80
CA GLY A 182 -5.68 -1.04 -19.58
C GLY A 182 -5.01 0.33 -19.69
N ASP A 183 -5.72 1.36 -19.24
CA ASP A 183 -5.19 2.71 -19.09
C ASP A 183 -4.11 2.76 -17.99
N ALA A 184 -2.87 3.03 -18.40
CA ALA A 184 -1.71 3.05 -17.51
C ALA A 184 -1.77 4.17 -16.46
N GLU A 185 -2.48 5.28 -16.75
CA GLU A 185 -2.67 6.37 -15.77
C GLU A 185 -3.54 5.92 -14.59
N ARG A 186 -4.46 4.99 -14.84
CA ARG A 186 -5.37 4.44 -13.82
C ARG A 186 -4.87 3.15 -13.21
N ASN A 187 -4.08 2.37 -13.94
CA ASN A 187 -3.45 1.14 -13.47
C ASN A 187 -1.98 1.09 -13.94
N PRO A 188 -1.05 1.69 -13.17
CA PRO A 188 0.37 1.70 -13.53
C PRO A 188 1.05 0.33 -13.38
N PHE A 189 0.42 -0.64 -12.70
CA PHE A 189 0.99 -1.98 -12.53
C PHE A 189 0.89 -2.82 -13.80
N GLY A 190 -0.07 -2.55 -14.69
CA GLY A 190 -0.35 -3.40 -15.84
C GLY A 190 -0.77 -4.83 -15.45
N LEU A 191 -1.31 -4.99 -14.25
CA LEU A 191 -1.79 -6.25 -13.67
C LEU A 191 -3.22 -6.06 -13.15
N ALA A 192 -4.00 -7.14 -13.16
CA ALA A 192 -5.32 -7.18 -12.57
C ALA A 192 -5.52 -8.45 -11.75
N LEU A 193 -6.29 -8.32 -10.67
CA LEU A 193 -6.76 -9.45 -9.88
C LEU A 193 -7.96 -10.10 -10.57
N ASP A 194 -7.85 -11.38 -10.87
CA ASP A 194 -8.91 -12.24 -11.41
C ASP A 194 -9.52 -13.13 -10.31
N CYS A 195 -9.65 -12.53 -9.12
CA CYS A 195 -10.19 -13.12 -7.90
C CYS A 195 -9.41 -14.36 -7.42
N TYR A 196 -10.03 -15.53 -7.42
CA TYR A 196 -9.50 -16.72 -6.76
C TYR A 196 -9.10 -17.79 -7.76
N ASP A 197 -7.96 -18.41 -7.49
CA ASP A 197 -7.39 -19.52 -8.26
C ASP A 197 -7.70 -20.89 -7.62
N GLY A 198 -8.57 -20.88 -6.61
CA GLY A 198 -8.96 -22.03 -5.82
C GLY A 198 -9.76 -21.64 -4.59
N VAL A 199 -10.00 -22.58 -3.70
CA VAL A 199 -10.75 -22.32 -2.46
C VAL A 199 -9.80 -21.79 -1.37
N PRO A 200 -10.12 -20.67 -0.69
CA PRO A 200 -9.35 -20.22 0.46
C PRO A 200 -9.28 -21.28 1.57
N GLN A 201 -8.08 -21.52 2.10
CA GLN A 201 -7.83 -22.56 3.10
C GLN A 201 -7.53 -21.94 4.46
N ARG A 202 -8.23 -22.37 5.51
CA ARG A 202 -7.89 -21.95 6.88
C ARG A 202 -6.58 -22.60 7.29
N LEU A 203 -5.66 -21.82 7.84
CA LEU A 203 -4.41 -22.32 8.40
C LEU A 203 -4.66 -22.70 9.86
N GLU A 204 -4.35 -23.93 10.24
CA GLU A 204 -4.54 -24.45 11.59
C GLU A 204 -3.52 -23.84 12.57
N ALA A 205 -3.80 -22.63 13.07
CA ALA A 205 -3.03 -21.97 14.14
C ALA A 205 -3.75 -20.79 14.82
N ALA A 206 -5.09 -20.68 14.78
CA ALA A 206 -5.81 -19.61 15.49
C ALA A 206 -6.37 -20.15 16.81
N PRO A 207 -5.74 -19.91 17.98
CA PRO A 207 -6.49 -20.00 19.23
C PRO A 207 -7.64 -19.00 19.15
N VAL A 208 -8.86 -19.48 19.41
CA VAL A 208 -10.03 -18.61 19.60
C VAL A 208 -9.67 -17.65 20.72
N ALA A 209 -9.86 -16.33 20.52
CA ALA A 209 -9.70 -15.37 21.59
C ALA A 209 -10.66 -15.76 22.72
N THR A 210 -10.13 -16.34 23.80
CA THR A 210 -10.89 -16.63 25.01
C THR A 210 -11.41 -15.29 25.51
N LYS A 211 -12.74 -15.11 25.51
CA LYS A 211 -13.36 -13.95 26.16
C LYS A 211 -12.78 -13.86 27.58
N PRO A 212 -12.26 -12.70 28.02
CA PRO A 212 -11.98 -12.51 29.43
C PRO A 212 -13.27 -12.81 30.18
N ALA A 213 -13.23 -13.74 31.14
CA ALA A 213 -14.37 -13.97 32.00
C ALA A 213 -14.75 -12.63 32.63
N GLN A 214 -15.95 -12.13 32.34
CA GLN A 214 -16.53 -11.04 33.09
C GLN A 214 -16.69 -11.55 34.53
N GLN A 215 -15.68 -11.29 35.36
CA GLN A 215 -15.86 -11.33 36.81
C GLN A 215 -16.82 -10.20 37.12
N GLY A 216 -18.10 -10.54 37.24
CA GLY A 216 -19.11 -9.64 37.75
C GLY A 216 -18.67 -9.15 39.12
N VAL A 217 -18.27 -7.89 39.21
CA VAL A 217 -18.09 -7.21 40.49
C VAL A 217 -19.49 -6.83 40.97
N PHE A 218 -20.14 -7.76 41.66
CA PHE A 218 -21.15 -7.41 42.64
C PHE A 218 -20.45 -7.27 43.98
N GLN A 219 -20.20 -6.03 44.40
CA GLN A 219 -20.15 -5.60 45.80
C GLN A 219 -20.70 -4.18 45.89
#